data_AF-A0A1Z1MHC3-F1
#
_entry.id   AF-A0A1Z1MHC3-F1
#
_cell.length_a   1.000
_cell.length_b   1.000
_cell.length_c   1.000
_cell.angle_alpha   90.00
_cell.angle_beta   90.00
_cell.angle_gamma   90.00
#
_symmetry.space_group_name_H-M   'P 1'
#
loop_
_entity.id
_entity.type
_entity.pdbx_description
1 polymer ?
#
loop_
_entity_poly.entity_id
_entity_poly.type
_entity_poly.pdbx_seq_one_letter_code
_entity_poly.pdbx_strand_id
1 'polypeptide(L)' 'MKQKITKLTNQEINNKIIKLKKELILLKIKQATKQNIKPHKIKKIKHQISQLLTLNQIHIQKHNNKENE' A
#
# COMPACT_ATOMS: atom_id res chain seq x y z
N MET A 1 10.86 3.81 12.34
CA MET A 1 9.90 3.23 11.35
C MET A 1 10.26 3.49 9.88
N LYS A 2 10.98 4.59 9.54
CA LYS A 2 11.41 4.97 8.18
C LYS A 2 12.24 3.92 7.42
N GLN A 3 13.01 3.07 8.11
CA GLN A 3 14.03 2.20 7.50
C GLN A 3 13.53 0.88 6.91
N LYS A 4 12.28 0.45 7.19
CA LYS A 4 11.83 -0.91 6.82
C LYS A 4 11.25 -1.03 5.42
N ILE A 5 10.96 0.10 4.75
CA ILE A 5 10.24 0.11 3.47
C ILE A 5 11.17 0.29 2.26
N THR A 6 12.40 0.80 2.46
CA THR A 6 13.37 1.05 1.40
C THR A 6 14.07 -0.20 0.85
N LYS A 7 13.88 -1.38 1.48
CA LYS A 7 14.50 -2.66 1.07
C LYS A 7 13.53 -3.64 0.39
N LEU A 8 12.32 -3.22 0.04
CA LEU A 8 11.33 -4.11 -0.56
C LEU A 8 11.54 -4.22 -2.07
N THR A 9 11.42 -5.44 -2.61
CA THR A 9 11.37 -5.66 -4.05
C THR A 9 10.04 -5.19 -4.64
N ASN A 10 10.02 -4.82 -5.92
CA ASN A 10 8.80 -4.36 -6.61
C ASN A 10 7.65 -5.37 -6.49
N GLN A 11 7.98 -6.67 -6.54
CA GLN A 11 7.01 -7.75 -6.39
C GLN A 11 6.41 -7.79 -4.97
N GLU A 12 7.22 -7.60 -3.92
CA GLU A 12 6.72 -7.53 -2.54
C GLU A 12 5.85 -6.30 -2.29
N ILE A 13 6.18 -5.16 -2.92
CA ILE A 13 5.36 -3.94 -2.85
C ILE A 13 3.99 -4.22 -3.48
N ASN A 14 3.95 -4.80 -4.67
CA ASN A 14 2.71 -5.14 -5.35
C ASN A 14 1.86 -6.15 -4.56
N ASN A 15 2.49 -7.20 -4.02
CA ASN A 15 1.81 -8.18 -3.17
C ASN A 15 1.20 -7.54 -1.92
N LYS A 16 1.92 -6.60 -1.27
CA LYS A 16 1.40 -5.86 -0.12
C LYS A 16 0.24 -4.94 -0.50
N ILE A 17 0.32 -4.25 -1.63
CA ILE A 17 -0.78 -3.42 -2.14
C ILE A 17 -2.04 -4.26 -2.34
N ILE A 18 -1.92 -5.43 -2.99
CA ILE A 18 -3.05 -6.34 -3.24
C ILE A 18 -3.66 -6.80 -1.90
N LYS A 19 -2.83 -7.21 -0.94
CA LYS A 19 -3.27 -7.63 0.38
C LYS A 19 -4.04 -6.52 1.11
N LEU A 20 -3.52 -5.30 1.12
CA LEU A 20 -4.15 -4.15 1.77
C LEU A 20 -5.47 -3.74 1.08
N LYS A 21 -5.53 -3.82 -0.25
CA LYS A 21 -6.78 -3.59 -1.01
C LYS A 21 -7.87 -4.61 -0.63
N LYS A 22 -7.51 -5.90 -0.52
CA LYS A 22 -8.45 -6.95 -0.04
C LYS A 22 -8.96 -6.65 1.37
N GLU A 23 -8.06 -6.28 2.28
CA GLU A 23 -8.43 -5.91 3.65
C GLU A 23 -9.35 -4.68 3.70
N LEU A 24 -9.09 -3.67 2.87
CA LEU A 24 -9.93 -2.47 2.76
C LEU A 24 -11.35 -2.82 2.27
N ILE A 25 -11.47 -3.71 1.29
CA ILE A 25 -12.77 -4.17 0.78
C ILE A 25 -13.52 -4.90 1.89
N LEU A 26 -12.86 -5.82 2.60
CA LEU A 26 -13.48 -6.54 3.72
C LEU A 26 -13.98 -5.57 4.81
N LEU A 27 -13.20 -4.55 5.15
CA LEU A 27 -13.63 -3.53 6.12
C LEU A 27 -14.83 -2.70 5.63
N LYS A 28 -14.89 -2.38 4.33
CA LYS A 28 -16.04 -1.69 3.74
C LYS A 28 -17.30 -2.57 3.75
N ILE A 29 -17.17 -3.86 3.46
CA ILE A 29 -18.28 -4.81 3.56
C ILE A 29 -18.80 -4.85 4.99
N LYS A 30 -17.90 -5.00 5.97
CA LYS A 30 -18.27 -4.99 7.40
C LYS A 30 -18.98 -3.69 7.80
N GLN A 31 -18.48 -2.54 7.32
CA GLN A 31 -19.12 -1.24 7.51
C GLN A 31 -20.54 -1.20 6.94
N ALA A 32 -20.72 -1.66 5.70
CA ALA A 32 -22.02 -1.70 5.02
C ALA A 32 -23.01 -2.61 5.76
N THR A 33 -22.54 -3.74 6.28
CA THR A 33 -23.35 -4.67 7.11
C THR A 33 -23.59 -4.18 8.54
N LYS A 34 -23.20 -2.95 8.89
CA LYS A 34 -23.30 -2.37 10.24
C LYS A 34 -22.63 -3.21 11.33
N GLN A 35 -21.61 -4.01 10.98
CA GLN A 35 -20.81 -4.73 11.96
C GLN A 35 -19.91 -3.77 12.73
N ASN A 36 -19.55 -4.13 13.96
CA ASN A 36 -18.61 -3.35 14.75
C ASN A 36 -17.23 -3.32 14.07
N ILE A 37 -16.81 -2.14 13.61
CA ILE A 37 -15.51 -1.92 12.97
C ILE A 37 -14.77 -0.76 13.63
N LYS A 38 -13.45 -0.79 13.52
CA LYS A 38 -12.57 0.29 13.98
C LYS A 38 -12.32 1.28 12.82
N PRO A 39 -12.90 2.51 12.82
CA PRO A 39 -12.80 3.41 11.66
C PRO A 39 -11.37 3.84 11.33
N HIS A 40 -10.52 3.98 12.35
CA HIS A 40 -9.09 4.31 12.18
C HIS A 40 -8.31 3.26 11.38
N LYS A 41 -8.76 2.00 11.33
CA LYS A 41 -8.13 0.96 10.50
C LYS A 41 -8.27 1.29 9.01
N ILE A 42 -9.44 1.78 8.58
CA ILE A 42 -9.67 2.21 7.20
C ILE A 42 -8.72 3.35 6.83
N LYS A 43 -8.58 4.37 7.70
CA LYS A 43 -7.65 5.49 7.49
C LYS A 43 -6.20 5.00 7.40
N LYS A 44 -5.78 4.12 8.30
CA LYS A 44 -4.42 3.55 8.32
C LYS A 44 -4.11 2.75 7.06
N ILE A 45 -5.02 1.89 6.62
CA ILE A 45 -4.84 1.06 5.42
C ILE A 45 -4.76 1.94 4.16
N LYS A 46 -5.64 2.95 4.04
CA LYS A 46 -5.56 3.92 2.94
C LYS A 46 -4.20 4.63 2.90
N HIS A 47 -3.72 5.07 4.06
CA HIS A 47 -2.42 5.73 4.16
C HIS A 47 -1.26 4.80 3.77
N GLN A 48 -1.29 3.54 4.22
CA GLN A 48 -0.29 2.54 3.86
C GLN A 48 -0.29 2.23 2.35
N ILE A 49 -1.46 2.13 1.72
CA ILE A 49 -1.57 1.94 0.26
C ILE A 49 -0.92 3.13 -0.46
N SER A 50 -1.23 4.37 -0.06
CA SER A 50 -0.64 5.57 -0.65
C SER A 50 0.89 5.58 -0.53
N GLN A 51 1.44 5.27 0.65
CA GLN A 51 2.89 5.17 0.84
C GLN A 51 3.54 4.14 -0.10
N LEU A 52 2.92 2.97 -0.25
CA LEU A 52 3.45 1.91 -1.13
C LEU A 52 3.40 2.31 -2.60
N LEU A 53 2.35 3.01 -3.04
CA LEU A 53 2.25 3.52 -4.41
C LEU A 53 3.32 4.57 -4.69
N THR A 54 3.55 5.50 -3.76
CA THR A 54 4.63 6.50 -3.89
C THR A 54 5.99 5.83 -4.00
N LEU A 55 6.26 4.80 -3.19
CA LEU A 55 7.52 4.07 -3.25
C LEU A 55 7.68 3.30 -4.56
N ASN A 56 6.62 2.68 -5.06
CA ASN A 56 6.64 2.01 -6.36
C ASN A 56 6.98 3.00 -7.49
N GLN A 57 6.38 4.20 -7.46
CA GLN A 57 6.66 5.26 -8.43
C GLN A 57 8.12 5.71 -8.39
N ILE A 58 8.68 5.90 -7.19
CA ILE A 58 10.09 6.26 -7.00
C ILE A 58 11.01 5.17 -7.57
N HIS A 59 10.67 3.88 -7.39
CA HIS A 59 11.44 2.78 -7.97
C HIS A 59 11.41 2.79 -9.50
N ILE A 60 10.25 3.04 -10.11
CA ILE A 60 10.10 3.15 -11.57
C ILE A 60 10.93 4.33 -12.10
N GLN A 61 10.83 5.51 -11.48
CA GLN A 61 11.62 6.67 -11.87
C GLN A 61 13.13 6.41 -11.77
N LYS A 62 13.58 5.76 -10.69
CA LYS A 62 15.00 5.38 -10.53
C LYS A 62 15.46 4.38 -11.58
N HIS A 63 14.59 3.48 -12.03
CA HIS A 63 14.90 2.56 -13.13
C HIS A 63 15.09 3.31 -14.44
N ASN A 64 14.10 4.12 -14.82
CA ASN A 64 14.13 4.89 -16.07
C ASN A 64 15.32 5.84 -16.15
N ASN A 65 15.73 6.46 -15.03
CA ASN A 65 16.90 7.34 -15.02
C ASN A 65 18.22 6.59 -15.29
N LYS A 66 18.31 5.29 -14.93
CA LYS A 66 19.50 4.47 -15.22
C LYS A 66 19.57 3.99 -16.67
N GLU A 67 18.44 3.93 -17.37
CA GLU A 67 18.38 3.52 -18.78
C GLU A 67 18.76 4.68 -19.73
N ASN A 68 18.73 5.91 -19.21
CA ASN A 68 19.04 7.13 -19.96
C ASN A 68 20.49 7.64 -19.71
N GLU A 69 21.29 6.90 -18.94
CA GLU A 69 22.74 7.11 -18.71
C GLU A 69 23.54 6.05 -19.48
#